data_AF-A0A1M4YUU1-F1
#
_entry.id   AF-A0A1M4YUU1-F1
#
_cell.length_a   1.000
_cell.length_b   1.000
_cell.length_c   1.000
_cell.angle_alpha   90.00
_cell.angle_beta   90.00
_cell.angle_gamma   90.00
#
_symmetry.space_group_name_H-M   'P 1'
#
loop_
_entity.id
_entity.type
_entity.pdbx_description
1 polymer ?
#
loop_
_entity_poly.entity_id
_entity_poly.type
_entity_poly.pdbx_seq_one_letter_code
_entity_poly.pdbx_strand_id
1 'polypeptide(L)'
;MTLYRFKRIWSMLKSLPYSLYFNFHYLPIRQAIKLPIILYSPHFWSLKGKIIIDAPQIYFRMIRLGLFNGGLSNGHGFVWMNEAGTVIFHGKFTVGPGSVIKIAHPKAILEFGDNVCNASSLKIDCHYRISIGEKTRFGWNVTIMDSNLHRLKNEDGTWKGKGYDMVDIGGNTWISSQCVVLPGTKFPSYSVCALGSILNKDYSNNERGLYAGRPAKLIKAGIWRDMSDDIVHYDENL
;
A
#
# COMPACT_ATOMS: atom_id res chain seq x y z
N MET A 1 15.54 19.32 -18.48
CA MET A 1 14.91 18.61 -17.34
C MET A 1 13.40 18.78 -17.45
N THR A 2 12.60 17.70 -17.51
CA THR A 2 11.13 17.85 -17.63
C THR A 2 10.57 18.58 -16.42
N LEU A 3 9.54 19.44 -16.61
CA LEU A 3 8.89 20.22 -15.54
C LEU A 3 8.53 19.34 -14.33
N TYR A 4 8.13 18.12 -14.61
CA TYR A 4 7.80 17.09 -13.64
C TYR A 4 8.99 16.67 -12.74
N ARG A 5 10.17 16.43 -13.34
CA ARG A 5 11.38 16.08 -12.61
C ARG A 5 11.81 17.22 -11.69
N PHE A 6 11.68 18.47 -12.15
CA PHE A 6 11.92 19.65 -11.33
C PHE A 6 10.98 19.69 -10.12
N LYS A 7 9.67 19.55 -10.31
CA LYS A 7 8.68 19.53 -9.22
C LYS A 7 8.99 18.46 -8.18
N ARG A 8 9.42 17.27 -8.62
CA ARG A 8 9.83 16.17 -7.73
C ARG A 8 11.06 16.52 -6.89
N ILE A 9 12.10 17.07 -7.52
CA ILE A 9 13.32 17.48 -6.82
C ILE A 9 12.99 18.59 -5.82
N TRP A 10 12.22 19.59 -6.24
CA TRP A 10 11.81 20.70 -5.39
C TRP A 10 11.00 20.25 -4.17
N SER A 11 10.02 19.35 -4.37
CA SER A 11 9.23 18.77 -3.27
C SER A 11 10.10 17.95 -2.32
N MET A 12 11.06 17.17 -2.85
CA MET A 12 12.03 16.43 -2.06
C MET A 12 12.90 17.36 -1.21
N LEU A 13 13.44 18.44 -1.79
CA LEU A 13 14.28 19.41 -1.08
C LEU A 13 13.50 20.10 0.04
N LYS A 14 12.27 20.54 -0.24
CA LYS A 14 11.36 21.09 0.79
C LYS A 14 11.06 20.11 1.92
N SER A 15 11.00 18.82 1.60
CA SER A 15 10.65 17.76 2.53
C SER A 15 11.88 17.08 3.17
N LEU A 16 13.08 17.57 2.86
CA LEU A 16 14.33 16.97 3.32
C LEU A 16 14.47 17.02 4.86
N PRO A 17 14.17 18.14 5.55
CA PRO A 17 14.22 18.15 7.02
C PRO A 17 13.31 17.11 7.66
N TYR A 18 12.08 16.95 7.12
CA TYR A 18 11.15 15.92 7.59
C TYR A 18 11.66 14.50 7.28
N SER A 19 12.27 14.29 6.11
CA SER A 19 12.85 13.00 5.75
C SER A 19 14.00 12.64 6.69
N LEU A 20 14.90 13.59 6.98
CA LEU A 20 15.98 13.40 7.95
C LEU A 20 15.41 13.01 9.31
N TYR A 21 14.52 13.84 9.87
CA TYR A 21 13.88 13.56 11.15
C TYR A 21 13.23 12.18 11.18
N PHE A 22 12.44 11.83 10.17
CA PHE A 22 11.71 10.56 10.11
C PHE A 22 12.64 9.34 10.09
N ASN A 23 13.76 9.40 9.35
CA ASN A 23 14.71 8.30 9.31
C ASN A 23 15.43 8.12 10.66
N PHE A 24 15.91 9.21 11.27
CA PHE A 24 16.60 9.13 12.57
C PHE A 24 15.65 8.83 13.73
N HIS A 25 14.37 9.19 13.60
CA HIS A 25 13.33 8.84 14.58
C HIS A 25 13.03 7.34 14.61
N TYR A 26 12.91 6.70 13.44
CA TYR A 26 12.49 5.30 13.36
C TYR A 26 13.61 4.27 13.21
N LEU A 27 14.71 4.63 12.58
CA LEU A 27 15.72 3.66 12.14
C LEU A 27 16.98 3.73 13.00
N PRO A 28 17.69 2.61 13.17
CA PRO A 28 19.04 2.63 13.72
C PRO A 28 19.95 3.56 12.91
N ILE A 29 20.88 4.24 13.59
CA ILE A 29 21.76 5.26 12.98
C ILE A 29 22.42 4.76 11.69
N ARG A 30 22.93 3.51 11.68
CA ARG A 30 23.58 2.89 10.51
C ARG A 30 22.69 2.79 9.27
N GLN A 31 21.37 2.67 9.46
CA GLN A 31 20.39 2.70 8.38
C GLN A 31 19.97 4.14 8.07
N ALA A 32 19.71 4.95 9.11
CA ALA A 32 19.22 6.32 8.97
C ALA A 32 20.16 7.22 8.15
N ILE A 33 21.49 7.10 8.31
CA ILE A 33 22.48 7.89 7.54
C ILE A 33 22.40 7.66 6.03
N LYS A 34 21.89 6.50 5.59
CA LYS A 34 21.72 6.20 4.17
C LYS A 34 20.50 6.90 3.58
N LEU A 35 19.67 7.49 4.42
CA LEU A 35 18.43 8.17 4.09
C LEU A 35 17.51 7.30 3.18
N PRO A 36 17.17 6.07 3.60
CA PRO A 36 16.38 5.14 2.79
C PRO A 36 14.94 5.59 2.56
N ILE A 37 14.34 6.35 3.49
CA ILE A 37 12.96 6.84 3.40
C ILE A 37 12.96 8.30 2.94
N ILE A 38 12.34 8.61 1.80
CA ILE A 38 12.14 9.98 1.32
C ILE A 38 10.67 10.33 1.33
N LEU A 39 10.37 11.48 1.92
CA LEU A 39 9.02 12.00 2.05
C LEU A 39 8.79 13.14 1.06
N TYR A 40 7.55 13.26 0.60
CA TYR A 40 7.10 14.33 -0.28
C TYR A 40 5.86 14.97 0.32
N SER A 41 6.02 16.19 0.85
CA SER A 41 4.98 16.97 1.56
C SER A 41 4.25 16.14 2.63
N PRO A 42 4.95 15.61 3.65
CA PRO A 42 4.35 14.76 4.66
C PRO A 42 3.45 15.53 5.63
N HIS A 43 2.45 14.85 6.16
CA HIS A 43 1.62 15.27 7.28
C HIS A 43 1.58 14.16 8.32
N PHE A 44 2.00 14.46 9.55
CA PHE A 44 2.16 13.47 10.62
C PHE A 44 1.09 13.67 11.70
N TRP A 45 0.35 12.60 12.01
CA TRP A 45 -0.56 12.56 13.16
C TRP A 45 0.07 11.91 14.39
N SER A 46 0.84 10.85 14.17
CA SER A 46 1.51 10.12 15.27
C SER A 46 2.73 9.37 14.75
N LEU A 47 3.79 9.33 15.57
CA LEU A 47 5.05 8.65 15.28
C LEU A 47 5.47 7.67 16.38
N LYS A 48 4.52 7.15 17.16
CA LYS A 48 4.77 6.39 18.40
C LYS A 48 5.13 4.92 18.17
N GLY A 49 4.86 4.38 16.98
CA GLY A 49 5.14 2.98 16.66
C GLY A 49 6.57 2.73 16.17
N LYS A 50 6.75 1.66 15.39
CA LYS A 50 8.04 1.18 14.88
C LYS A 50 8.05 1.03 13.37
N ILE A 51 9.21 1.25 12.77
CA ILE A 51 9.50 0.85 11.38
C ILE A 51 10.70 -0.09 11.39
N ILE A 52 10.60 -1.18 10.65
CA ILE A 52 11.69 -2.12 10.41
C ILE A 52 11.95 -2.15 8.91
N ILE A 53 13.21 -1.99 8.51
CA ILE A 53 13.66 -2.27 7.15
C ILE A 53 14.44 -3.58 7.21
N ASP A 54 13.80 -4.64 6.74
CA ASP A 54 14.35 -6.00 6.67
C ASP A 54 14.60 -6.37 5.21
N ALA A 55 15.63 -5.75 4.64
CA ALA A 55 16.00 -5.89 3.24
C ALA A 55 17.49 -6.26 3.12
N PRO A 56 17.89 -7.10 2.14
CA PRO A 56 19.29 -7.49 1.94
C PRO A 56 20.23 -6.29 1.75
N GLN A 57 19.72 -5.22 1.13
CA GLN A 57 20.47 -3.99 0.89
C GLN A 57 19.60 -2.78 1.23
N ILE A 58 20.16 -1.89 2.05
CA ILE A 58 19.54 -0.61 2.41
C ILE A 58 20.32 0.50 1.72
N TYR A 59 19.62 1.29 0.92
CA TYR A 59 20.18 2.33 0.08
C TYR A 59 19.29 3.57 0.04
N PHE A 60 19.87 4.68 -0.40
CA PHE A 60 19.19 5.97 -0.51
C PHE A 60 17.86 5.85 -1.26
N ARG A 61 16.81 6.49 -0.73
CA ARG A 61 15.49 6.64 -1.38
C ARG A 61 14.82 5.34 -1.84
N MET A 62 15.08 4.21 -1.17
CA MET A 62 14.42 2.93 -1.48
C MET A 62 12.92 2.94 -1.13
N ILE A 63 12.53 3.69 -0.09
CA ILE A 63 11.14 3.91 0.30
C ILE A 63 10.78 5.37 -0.02
N ARG A 64 9.67 5.58 -0.73
CA ARG A 64 9.22 6.93 -1.16
C ARG A 64 7.76 7.13 -0.86
N LEU A 65 7.45 8.10 -0.01
CA LEU A 65 6.09 8.35 0.49
C LEU A 65 5.57 9.70 -0.01
N GLY A 66 4.48 9.69 -0.78
CA GLY A 66 3.87 10.89 -1.37
C GLY A 66 4.44 11.28 -2.72
N LEU A 67 5.19 10.40 -3.38
CA LEU A 67 5.91 10.73 -4.60
C LEU A 67 4.93 10.98 -5.76
N PHE A 68 4.90 12.20 -6.28
CA PHE A 68 4.14 12.52 -7.50
C PHE A 68 4.61 11.60 -8.65
N ASN A 69 3.70 10.75 -9.14
CA ASN A 69 3.92 9.69 -10.15
C ASN A 69 2.92 9.72 -11.34
N GLY A 70 1.94 10.63 -11.40
CA GLY A 70 0.98 10.69 -12.51
C GLY A 70 0.07 11.93 -12.51
N GLY A 71 -0.51 12.26 -13.67
CA GLY A 71 -1.30 13.49 -13.88
C GLY A 71 -2.78 13.40 -13.47
N LEU A 72 -3.34 12.20 -13.31
CA LEU A 72 -4.75 11.98 -12.93
C LEU A 72 -5.02 12.14 -11.43
N SER A 73 -4.02 12.54 -10.65
CA SER A 73 -4.09 12.70 -9.20
C SER A 73 -4.20 14.17 -8.80
N ASN A 74 -5.28 14.52 -8.12
CA ASN A 74 -5.44 15.81 -7.44
C ASN A 74 -4.97 15.79 -5.97
N GLY A 75 -4.48 14.64 -5.49
CA GLY A 75 -3.96 14.52 -4.12
C GLY A 75 -2.64 15.25 -3.95
N HIS A 76 -2.44 15.84 -2.77
CA HIS A 76 -1.18 16.43 -2.34
C HIS A 76 -0.62 15.71 -1.13
N GLY A 77 0.70 15.54 -1.11
CA GLY A 77 1.44 15.05 0.06
C GLY A 77 1.12 13.62 0.46
N PHE A 78 1.38 13.32 1.73
CA PHE A 78 1.22 11.99 2.30
C PHE A 78 0.89 12.08 3.78
N VAL A 79 -0.04 11.26 4.26
CA VAL A 79 -0.41 11.22 5.68
C VAL A 79 0.15 9.96 6.35
N TRP A 80 0.85 10.14 7.46
CA TRP A 80 1.33 9.06 8.31
C TRP A 80 0.76 9.15 9.72
N MET A 81 0.24 8.03 10.20
CA MET A 81 -0.27 7.88 11.55
C MET A 81 0.12 6.50 12.08
N ASN A 82 1.18 6.42 12.89
CA ASN A 82 1.52 5.19 13.60
C ASN A 82 1.37 5.41 15.10
N GLU A 83 0.26 4.94 15.66
CA GLU A 83 -0.09 5.15 17.07
C GLU A 83 0.69 4.27 18.04
N ALA A 84 1.10 3.07 17.61
CA ALA A 84 1.92 2.15 18.41
C ALA A 84 2.35 0.86 17.69
N GLY A 85 1.92 0.61 16.44
CA GLY A 85 2.17 -0.66 15.76
C GLY A 85 3.49 -0.71 14.98
N THR A 86 3.70 -1.79 14.25
CA THR A 86 4.94 -2.05 13.50
C THR A 86 4.68 -2.03 12.00
N VAL A 87 5.51 -1.29 11.25
CA VAL A 87 5.54 -1.33 9.79
C VAL A 87 6.85 -1.98 9.34
N ILE A 88 6.77 -2.98 8.48
CA ILE A 88 7.91 -3.74 7.99
C ILE A 88 8.03 -3.55 6.47
N PHE A 89 9.21 -3.14 6.02
CA PHE A 89 9.55 -3.03 4.60
C PHE A 89 10.63 -4.04 4.25
N HIS A 90 10.33 -4.96 3.33
CA HIS A 90 11.29 -5.95 2.82
C HIS A 90 12.08 -5.47 1.60
N GLY A 91 11.86 -4.24 1.15
CA GLY A 91 12.56 -3.69 0.01
C GLY A 91 12.00 -2.35 -0.44
N LYS A 92 11.98 -2.15 -1.76
CA LYS A 92 11.51 -0.92 -2.39
C LYS A 92 10.01 -0.76 -2.21
N PHE A 93 9.61 0.39 -1.67
CA PHE A 93 8.21 0.77 -1.55
C PHE A 93 8.01 2.18 -2.10
N THR A 94 6.96 2.39 -2.89
CA THR A 94 6.65 3.73 -3.40
C THR A 94 5.16 3.96 -3.42
N VAL A 95 4.70 5.00 -2.74
CA VAL A 95 3.31 5.43 -2.79
C VAL A 95 3.19 6.85 -3.30
N GLY A 96 2.13 7.08 -4.07
CA GLY A 96 1.86 8.36 -4.67
C GLY A 96 1.29 9.38 -3.70
N PRO A 97 1.03 10.61 -4.18
CA PRO A 97 0.46 11.67 -3.37
C PRO A 97 -0.99 11.35 -2.97
N GLY A 98 -1.48 11.99 -1.91
CA GLY A 98 -2.80 11.76 -1.33
C GLY A 98 -2.95 10.42 -0.62
N SER A 99 -1.87 9.65 -0.49
CA SER A 99 -1.88 8.36 0.22
C SER A 99 -1.89 8.56 1.73
N VAL A 100 -2.52 7.63 2.43
CA VAL A 100 -2.68 7.62 3.89
C VAL A 100 -2.27 6.25 4.41
N ILE A 101 -1.36 6.22 5.38
CA ILE A 101 -0.98 5.00 6.09
C ILE A 101 -1.25 5.22 7.57
N LYS A 102 -2.22 4.46 8.10
CA LYS A 102 -2.65 4.45 9.49
C LYS A 102 -2.40 3.08 10.12
N ILE A 103 -1.74 3.08 11.27
CA ILE A 103 -1.49 1.92 12.12
C ILE A 103 -1.97 2.29 13.52
N ALA A 104 -3.10 1.70 13.92
CA ALA A 104 -3.91 2.19 15.02
C ALA A 104 -3.87 1.33 16.29
N HIS A 105 -3.08 0.25 16.32
CA HIS A 105 -3.04 -0.64 17.47
C HIS A 105 -1.60 -1.08 17.80
N PRO A 106 -1.22 -1.22 19.09
CA PRO A 106 0.15 -1.61 19.48
C PRO A 106 0.62 -2.96 18.94
N LYS A 107 -0.31 -3.88 18.71
CA LYS A 107 -0.03 -5.21 18.13
C LYS A 107 -0.23 -5.28 16.61
N ALA A 108 -0.59 -4.17 15.97
CA ALA A 108 -0.80 -4.15 14.53
C ALA A 108 0.52 -4.34 13.77
N ILE A 109 0.48 -5.14 12.71
CA ILE A 109 1.62 -5.37 11.80
C ILE A 109 1.19 -5.05 10.38
N LEU A 110 1.85 -4.09 9.75
CA LEU A 110 1.71 -3.78 8.33
C LEU A 110 3.02 -4.15 7.61
N GLU A 111 2.94 -5.08 6.68
CA GLU A 111 4.11 -5.70 6.03
C GLU A 111 4.05 -5.51 4.51
N PHE A 112 5.15 -5.02 3.94
CA PHE A 112 5.30 -4.81 2.51
C PHE A 112 6.50 -5.61 1.97
N GLY A 113 6.25 -6.43 0.97
CA GLY A 113 7.28 -7.10 0.16
C GLY A 113 8.10 -6.11 -0.68
N ASP A 114 9.07 -6.64 -1.43
CA ASP A 114 9.90 -5.81 -2.30
C ASP A 114 9.13 -5.27 -3.51
N ASN A 115 9.53 -4.09 -3.99
CA ASN A 115 9.03 -3.43 -5.19
C ASN A 115 7.50 -3.27 -5.24
N VAL A 116 6.86 -2.91 -4.11
CA VAL A 116 5.44 -2.58 -4.05
C VAL A 116 5.23 -1.11 -4.42
N CYS A 117 4.30 -0.84 -5.35
CA CYS A 117 4.09 0.52 -5.88
C CYS A 117 2.61 0.91 -5.99
N ASN A 118 2.33 2.19 -5.71
CA ASN A 118 1.06 2.87 -5.97
C ASN A 118 1.29 4.17 -6.74
N ALA A 119 0.39 4.50 -7.66
CA ALA A 119 0.43 5.75 -8.42
C ALA A 119 -0.08 6.96 -7.64
N SER A 120 -1.18 6.83 -6.89
CA SER A 120 -1.71 7.84 -5.97
C SER A 120 -2.81 7.30 -5.05
N SER A 121 -3.05 8.02 -3.95
CA SER A 121 -4.20 7.87 -3.05
C SER A 121 -4.42 6.46 -2.49
N LEU A 122 -3.35 5.72 -2.18
CA LEU A 122 -3.48 4.46 -1.45
C LEU A 122 -3.82 4.75 0.02
N LYS A 123 -4.90 4.15 0.52
CA LYS A 123 -5.37 4.29 1.91
C LYS A 123 -5.24 2.95 2.61
N ILE A 124 -4.43 2.89 3.66
CA ILE A 124 -4.25 1.70 4.48
C ILE A 124 -4.64 2.04 5.91
N ASP A 125 -5.59 1.30 6.47
CA ASP A 125 -5.96 1.38 7.88
C ASP A 125 -5.73 0.01 8.56
N CYS A 126 -4.61 -0.10 9.27
CA CYS A 126 -4.16 -1.32 9.90
C CYS A 126 -4.38 -1.29 11.41
N HIS A 127 -5.25 -2.17 11.89
CA HIS A 127 -5.54 -2.38 13.30
C HIS A 127 -5.07 -3.77 13.80
N TYR A 128 -4.75 -4.71 12.92
CA TYR A 128 -4.39 -6.09 13.27
C TYR A 128 -3.22 -6.64 12.45
N ARG A 129 -3.44 -7.07 11.20
CA ARG A 129 -2.38 -7.57 10.31
C ARG A 129 -2.77 -7.41 8.85
N ILE A 130 -1.95 -6.68 8.11
CA ILE A 130 -2.01 -6.54 6.65
C ILE A 130 -0.66 -6.95 6.07
N SER A 131 -0.67 -7.95 5.20
CA SER A 131 0.49 -8.44 4.45
C SER A 131 0.31 -8.16 2.96
N ILE A 132 1.31 -7.55 2.33
CA ILE A 132 1.31 -7.25 0.90
C ILE A 132 2.58 -7.82 0.29
N GLY A 133 2.42 -8.80 -0.59
CA GLY A 133 3.50 -9.49 -1.27
C GLY A 133 4.27 -8.62 -2.25
N GLU A 134 5.44 -9.11 -2.66
CA GLU A 134 6.34 -8.40 -3.56
C GLU A 134 5.69 -8.03 -4.90
N LYS A 135 6.23 -7.02 -5.58
CA LYS A 135 5.86 -6.66 -6.95
C LYS A 135 4.38 -6.28 -7.13
N THR A 136 3.64 -6.10 -6.04
CA THR A 136 2.24 -5.67 -6.06
C THR A 136 2.11 -4.26 -6.63
N ARG A 137 1.07 -4.04 -7.43
CA ARG A 137 0.68 -2.72 -7.95
C ARG A 137 -0.71 -2.33 -7.48
N PHE A 138 -0.82 -1.10 -7.03
CA PHE A 138 -2.10 -0.48 -6.71
C PHE A 138 -2.38 0.67 -7.68
N GLY A 139 -3.57 0.65 -8.27
CA GLY A 139 -4.14 1.78 -9.00
C GLY A 139 -4.47 2.95 -8.06
N TRP A 140 -5.24 3.91 -8.55
CA TRP A 140 -5.60 5.12 -7.79
C TRP A 140 -6.72 4.85 -6.79
N ASN A 141 -6.68 5.50 -5.63
CA ASN A 141 -7.76 5.49 -4.63
C ASN A 141 -8.16 4.08 -4.16
N VAL A 142 -7.18 3.19 -3.98
CA VAL A 142 -7.40 1.88 -3.36
C VAL A 142 -7.45 2.02 -1.84
N THR A 143 -8.41 1.33 -1.21
CA THR A 143 -8.54 1.29 0.25
C THR A 143 -8.33 -0.13 0.78
N ILE A 144 -7.53 -0.28 1.83
CA ILE A 144 -7.22 -1.56 2.48
C ILE A 144 -7.47 -1.42 3.98
N MET A 145 -8.28 -2.31 4.54
CA MET A 145 -8.59 -2.33 5.97
C MET A 145 -8.69 -3.77 6.48
N ASP A 146 -8.15 -4.02 7.68
CA ASP A 146 -8.21 -5.31 8.38
C ASP A 146 -9.16 -5.31 9.59
N SER A 147 -9.87 -4.20 9.83
CA SER A 147 -10.88 -4.05 10.87
C SER A 147 -12.15 -3.39 10.33
N ASN A 148 -13.31 -3.85 10.82
CA ASN A 148 -14.60 -3.19 10.62
C ASN A 148 -14.82 -2.03 11.61
N LEU A 149 -13.83 -1.74 12.48
CA LEU A 149 -13.81 -0.71 13.53
C LEU A 149 -14.79 -0.94 14.69
N HIS A 150 -15.97 -1.50 14.41
CA HIS A 150 -17.00 -1.80 15.38
C HIS A 150 -17.38 -3.30 15.32
N ARG A 151 -17.63 -3.89 16.49
CA ARG A 151 -18.16 -5.25 16.62
C ARG A 151 -19.68 -5.21 16.55
N LEU A 152 -20.27 -6.29 16.02
CA LEU A 152 -21.72 -6.45 15.91
C LEU A 152 -22.23 -7.41 16.99
N LYS A 153 -23.49 -7.24 17.39
CA LYS A 153 -24.22 -8.22 18.19
C LYS A 153 -25.19 -9.01 17.32
N ASN A 154 -25.45 -10.25 17.70
CA ASN A 154 -26.60 -11.03 17.24
C ASN A 154 -27.87 -10.50 17.92
N GLU A 155 -29.04 -10.93 17.43
CA GLU A 155 -30.34 -10.54 18.00
C GLU A 155 -30.51 -10.97 19.45
N ASP A 156 -29.89 -12.08 19.86
CA ASP A 156 -29.86 -12.59 21.24
C ASP A 156 -28.91 -11.80 22.17
N GLY A 157 -28.28 -10.73 21.67
CA GLY A 157 -27.35 -9.88 22.42
C GLY A 157 -25.92 -10.41 22.52
N THR A 158 -25.63 -11.62 22.02
CA THR A 158 -24.27 -12.18 21.97
C THR A 158 -23.42 -11.46 20.91
N TRP A 159 -22.10 -11.44 21.10
CA TRP A 159 -21.21 -10.81 20.12
C TRP A 159 -21.01 -11.68 18.88
N LYS A 160 -21.17 -11.08 17.70
CA LYS A 160 -20.89 -11.69 16.40
C LYS A 160 -19.43 -11.43 15.98
N GLY A 161 -18.60 -12.46 16.10
CA GLY A 161 -17.21 -12.43 15.65
C GLY A 161 -16.32 -11.42 16.37
N LYS A 162 -15.09 -11.28 15.87
CA LYS A 162 -14.05 -10.42 16.46
C LYS A 162 -14.05 -8.98 15.90
N GLY A 163 -14.71 -8.73 14.77
CA GLY A 163 -14.81 -7.39 14.14
C GLY A 163 -13.58 -6.94 13.36
N TYR A 164 -12.58 -7.82 13.22
CA TYR A 164 -11.37 -7.63 12.42
C TYR A 164 -10.96 -8.99 11.85
N ASP A 165 -10.09 -9.03 10.86
CA ASP A 165 -9.41 -10.24 10.42
C ASP A 165 -8.22 -9.90 9.51
N MET A 166 -7.28 -10.83 9.37
CA MET A 166 -6.08 -10.62 8.55
C MET A 166 -6.45 -10.29 7.09
N VAL A 167 -5.68 -9.39 6.50
CA VAL A 167 -5.65 -9.20 5.04
C VAL A 167 -4.30 -9.66 4.52
N ASP A 168 -4.33 -10.56 3.55
CA ASP A 168 -3.14 -11.07 2.88
C ASP A 168 -3.29 -10.91 1.36
N ILE A 169 -2.38 -10.16 0.75
CA ILE A 169 -2.36 -9.89 -0.69
C ILE A 169 -1.08 -10.53 -1.23
N GLY A 170 -1.22 -11.52 -2.11
CA GLY A 170 -0.09 -12.24 -2.72
C GLY A 170 0.79 -11.36 -3.60
N GLY A 171 1.96 -11.89 -3.94
CA GLY A 171 2.94 -11.20 -4.78
C GLY A 171 2.52 -11.15 -6.26
N ASN A 172 3.12 -10.23 -7.01
CA ASN A 172 2.83 -10.00 -8.43
C ASN A 172 1.35 -9.70 -8.72
N THR A 173 0.62 -9.18 -7.73
CA THR A 173 -0.79 -8.83 -7.90
C THR A 173 -0.96 -7.43 -8.48
N TRP A 174 -2.09 -7.20 -9.14
CA TRP A 174 -2.52 -5.87 -9.55
C TRP A 174 -3.91 -5.58 -9.02
N ILE A 175 -4.00 -4.68 -8.05
CA ILE A 175 -5.25 -4.16 -7.54
C ILE A 175 -5.54 -2.86 -8.28
N SER A 176 -6.49 -2.88 -9.20
CA SER A 176 -6.83 -1.71 -10.02
C SER A 176 -7.47 -0.59 -9.19
N SER A 177 -7.67 0.55 -9.82
CA SER A 177 -8.16 1.77 -9.16
C SER A 177 -9.51 1.56 -8.48
N GLN A 178 -9.77 2.33 -7.41
CA GLN A 178 -11.04 2.38 -6.68
C GLN A 178 -11.49 1.05 -6.05
N CYS A 179 -10.59 0.07 -5.93
CA CYS A 179 -10.89 -1.17 -5.21
C CYS A 179 -10.91 -0.96 -3.69
N VAL A 180 -11.67 -1.80 -3.01
CA VAL A 180 -11.68 -1.90 -1.54
C VAL A 180 -11.32 -3.31 -1.12
N VAL A 181 -10.35 -3.43 -0.21
CA VAL A 181 -9.90 -4.68 0.39
C VAL A 181 -10.31 -4.69 1.86
N LEU A 182 -11.15 -5.65 2.23
CA LEU A 182 -11.81 -5.76 3.52
C LEU A 182 -11.24 -6.91 4.37
N PRO A 183 -11.55 -6.95 5.68
CA PRO A 183 -11.01 -7.95 6.60
C PRO A 183 -11.31 -9.39 6.12
N GLY A 184 -10.34 -10.28 6.28
CA GLY A 184 -10.46 -11.70 5.90
C GLY A 184 -10.14 -11.95 4.42
N THR A 185 -9.71 -10.92 3.70
CA THR A 185 -9.24 -11.09 2.32
C THR A 185 -7.95 -11.89 2.27
N LYS A 186 -7.95 -12.96 1.48
CA LYS A 186 -6.71 -13.61 1.00
C LYS A 186 -6.71 -13.58 -0.52
N PHE A 187 -5.94 -12.67 -1.10
CA PHE A 187 -5.91 -12.46 -2.55
C PHE A 187 -4.68 -13.17 -3.15
N PRO A 188 -4.86 -14.16 -4.04
CA PRO A 188 -3.76 -15.01 -4.47
C PRO A 188 -2.75 -14.29 -5.36
N SER A 189 -1.51 -14.79 -5.37
CA SER A 189 -0.43 -14.26 -6.21
C SER A 189 -0.79 -14.27 -7.70
N TYR A 190 -0.12 -13.39 -8.46
CA TYR A 190 -0.31 -13.22 -9.91
C TYR A 190 -1.74 -12.85 -10.34
N SER A 191 -2.60 -12.42 -9.41
CA SER A 191 -4.00 -12.13 -9.70
C SER A 191 -4.26 -10.63 -9.89
N VAL A 192 -5.31 -10.32 -10.63
CA VAL A 192 -5.75 -8.96 -10.97
C VAL A 192 -7.13 -8.72 -10.37
N CYS A 193 -7.29 -7.61 -9.66
CA CYS A 193 -8.58 -7.14 -9.17
C CYS A 193 -9.02 -5.93 -10.02
N ALA A 194 -10.12 -6.08 -10.76
CA ALA A 194 -10.62 -5.08 -11.69
C ALA A 194 -11.13 -3.83 -10.97
N LEU A 195 -11.14 -2.70 -11.69
CA LEU A 195 -11.50 -1.38 -11.17
C LEU A 195 -12.82 -1.40 -10.38
N GLY A 196 -12.84 -0.75 -9.22
CA GLY A 196 -14.04 -0.57 -8.40
C GLY A 196 -14.52 -1.83 -7.65
N SER A 197 -13.76 -2.92 -7.66
CA SER A 197 -14.17 -4.19 -7.05
C SER A 197 -13.98 -4.22 -5.52
N ILE A 198 -14.72 -5.09 -4.84
CA ILE A 198 -14.58 -5.33 -3.39
C ILE A 198 -14.04 -6.74 -3.14
N LEU A 199 -12.87 -6.84 -2.51
CA LEU A 199 -12.32 -8.08 -1.96
C LEU A 199 -12.70 -8.19 -0.49
N ASN A 200 -13.35 -9.29 -0.08
CA ASN A 200 -13.89 -9.41 1.28
C ASN A 200 -13.91 -10.84 1.86
N LYS A 201 -13.12 -11.76 1.29
CA LYS A 201 -13.07 -13.16 1.70
C LYS A 201 -11.81 -13.84 1.19
N ASP A 202 -11.67 -15.12 1.48
CA ASP A 202 -10.62 -15.96 0.91
C ASP A 202 -10.86 -16.19 -0.60
N TYR A 203 -9.88 -15.81 -1.43
CA TYR A 203 -9.88 -16.02 -2.88
C TYR A 203 -8.81 -17.03 -3.32
N SER A 204 -8.13 -17.70 -2.38
CA SER A 204 -6.92 -18.50 -2.62
C SER A 204 -7.11 -19.72 -3.54
N ASN A 205 -8.36 -20.07 -3.85
CA ASN A 205 -8.69 -21.20 -4.70
C ASN A 205 -8.19 -21.08 -6.15
N ASN A 206 -7.85 -19.87 -6.63
CA ASN A 206 -7.35 -19.69 -8.00
C ASN A 206 -6.25 -18.62 -8.06
N GLU A 207 -5.00 -19.02 -8.21
CA GLU A 207 -3.96 -18.07 -8.63
C GLU A 207 -4.12 -17.69 -10.10
N ARG A 208 -3.48 -16.58 -10.53
CA ARG A 208 -3.55 -16.10 -11.92
C ARG A 208 -5.00 -15.90 -12.38
N GLY A 209 -5.79 -15.20 -11.57
CA GLY A 209 -7.18 -14.88 -11.87
C GLY A 209 -7.43 -13.40 -12.07
N LEU A 210 -8.36 -13.06 -12.97
CA LEU A 210 -9.02 -11.76 -12.99
C LEU A 210 -10.29 -11.84 -12.16
N TYR A 211 -10.35 -11.01 -11.13
CA TYR A 211 -11.47 -10.88 -10.23
C TYR A 211 -12.15 -9.53 -10.45
N ALA A 212 -13.48 -9.52 -10.54
CA ALA A 212 -14.24 -8.29 -10.69
C ALA A 212 -15.58 -8.34 -9.94
N GLY A 213 -16.09 -7.17 -9.58
CA GLY A 213 -17.42 -7.00 -9.00
C GLY A 213 -17.42 -6.64 -7.51
N ARG A 214 -18.62 -6.43 -6.97
CA ARG A 214 -18.85 -6.00 -5.58
C ARG A 214 -19.95 -6.87 -4.95
N PRO A 215 -19.63 -7.95 -4.22
CA PRO A 215 -18.29 -8.53 -4.00
C PRO A 215 -17.66 -9.11 -5.26
N ALA A 216 -16.33 -9.16 -5.30
CA ALA A 216 -15.58 -9.67 -6.44
C ALA A 216 -15.80 -11.18 -6.63
N LYS A 217 -15.82 -11.61 -7.89
CA LYS A 217 -15.86 -13.01 -8.33
C LYS A 217 -14.77 -13.24 -9.38
N LEU A 218 -14.30 -14.48 -9.49
CA LEU A 218 -13.40 -14.87 -10.58
C LEU A 218 -14.15 -14.74 -11.90
N ILE A 219 -13.62 -13.93 -12.82
CA ILE A 219 -14.17 -13.71 -14.17
C ILE A 219 -13.41 -14.58 -15.17
N LYS A 220 -12.09 -14.68 -15.01
CA LYS A 220 -11.22 -15.43 -15.90
C LYS A 220 -10.04 -15.99 -15.13
N ALA A 221 -9.76 -17.27 -15.31
CA ALA A 221 -8.56 -17.95 -14.81
C ALA A 221 -7.46 -17.98 -15.86
N GLY A 222 -6.22 -18.23 -15.41
CA GLY A 222 -5.05 -18.37 -16.26
C GLY A 222 -4.55 -17.06 -16.87
N ILE A 223 -4.90 -15.92 -16.28
CA ILE A 223 -4.46 -14.60 -16.74
C ILE A 223 -3.79 -13.82 -15.62
N TRP A 224 -2.77 -13.06 -15.98
CA TRP A 224 -1.95 -12.29 -15.03
C TRP A 224 -1.30 -11.12 -15.78
N ARG A 225 -0.71 -10.19 -15.01
CA ARG A 225 0.04 -9.05 -15.57
C ARG A 225 1.55 -9.31 -15.45
N ASP A 226 2.24 -9.42 -16.59
CA ASP A 226 3.69 -9.47 -16.62
C ASP A 226 4.28 -8.07 -16.50
N MET A 227 4.95 -7.78 -15.39
CA MET A 227 5.55 -6.46 -15.18
C MET A 227 6.72 -6.13 -16.08
N SER A 228 7.30 -7.13 -16.75
CA SER A 228 8.38 -6.93 -17.72
C SER A 228 7.87 -6.69 -19.13
N ASP A 229 6.59 -7.00 -19.39
CA ASP A 229 5.96 -6.98 -20.71
C ASP A 229 4.48 -6.56 -20.63
N ASP A 230 4.18 -5.49 -19.87
CA ASP A 230 2.82 -4.93 -19.73
C ASP A 230 2.59 -3.63 -20.51
N ILE A 231 3.45 -3.34 -21.50
CA ILE A 231 3.30 -2.17 -22.35
C ILE A 231 2.09 -2.36 -23.26
N VAL A 232 1.19 -1.37 -23.26
CA VAL A 232 0.06 -1.34 -24.18
C VAL A 232 0.53 -0.82 -25.53
N HIS A 233 0.41 -1.64 -26.57
CA HIS A 233 0.60 -1.24 -27.96
C HIS A 233 -0.75 -0.72 -28.50
N TYR A 234 -0.84 0.59 -28.67
CA TYR A 234 -2.02 1.21 -29.28
C TYR A 234 -1.96 1.05 -30.79
N ASP A 235 -3.11 0.85 -31.42
CA ASP A 235 -3.20 0.85 -32.89
C ASP A 235 -2.92 2.27 -33.40
N GLU A 236 -1.87 2.40 -34.22
CA GLU A 236 -1.44 3.68 -34.79
C GLU A 236 -2.35 4.15 -35.95
N ASN A 237 -3.27 3.30 -36.42
CA ASN A 237 -4.21 3.61 -37.50
C ASN A 237 -5.62 4.00 -37.01
N LEU A 238 -5.81 4.15 -35.70
CA LEU A 238 -7.06 4.69 -35.10
C LEU A 238 -7.12 6.22 -35.12
#